data_AF-K9XSZ0-F1
#
_entry.id   AF-K9XSZ0-F1
#
_cell.length_a   1.000
_cell.length_b   1.000
_cell.length_c   1.000
_cell.angle_alpha   90.00
_cell.angle_beta   90.00
_cell.angle_gamma   90.00
#
_symmetry.space_group_name_H-M   'P 1'
#
loop_
_entity.id
_entity.type
_entity.pdbx_description
1 polymer ?
#
loop_
_entity_poly.entity_id
_entity_poly.type
_entity_poly.pdbx_seq_one_letter_code
_entity_poly.pdbx_strand_id
1 'polypeptide(L)'
;MKLWKTIFLGLLLCFNFAIAKPALADRPNFQDNPDYIEITNNIDKLLKAKQNKTLPEGVNANEVNQKIAQLQYQKYIIENGEESTECRNETGKSLAVYGSKAKKSDSTYDNSLYLLPDGQTTDDDWNCEGVYLPNDVKVAGLDLNSAVAVKALNGTKLVVKANPDTGVYQFNLPPAKVFKTGEINWDIPDLSQASLDIQYPKAPIDD
;
A
#
# COMPACT_ATOMS: atom_id res chain seq x y z
N MET A 1 -27.34 -9.06 53.69
CA MET A 1 -27.33 -9.98 52.52
C MET A 1 -27.28 -9.29 51.16
N LYS A 2 -28.05 -8.22 50.90
CA LYS A 2 -28.03 -7.53 49.59
C LYS A 2 -26.70 -6.79 49.31
N LEU A 3 -26.16 -6.08 50.31
CA LEU A 3 -24.91 -5.32 50.20
C LEU A 3 -23.66 -6.18 49.92
N TRP A 4 -23.59 -7.38 50.52
CA TRP A 4 -22.47 -8.28 50.28
C TRP A 4 -22.52 -8.91 48.88
N LYS A 5 -23.73 -9.21 48.37
CA LYS A 5 -23.92 -9.68 47.00
C LYS A 5 -23.53 -8.63 45.96
N THR A 6 -23.82 -7.35 46.21
CA THR A 6 -23.38 -6.25 45.32
C THR A 6 -21.87 -6.05 45.35
N ILE A 7 -21.23 -6.18 46.52
CA ILE A 7 -19.77 -6.10 46.62
C ILE A 7 -19.11 -7.27 45.89
N PHE A 8 -19.63 -8.49 46.07
CA PHE A 8 -19.13 -9.66 45.35
C PHE A 8 -19.29 -9.52 43.83
N LEU A 9 -20.44 -9.01 43.37
CA LEU A 9 -20.67 -8.78 41.95
C LEU A 9 -19.71 -7.73 41.37
N GLY A 10 -19.46 -6.65 42.12
CA GLY A 10 -18.49 -5.62 41.73
C GLY A 10 -17.06 -6.17 41.66
N LEU A 11 -16.65 -6.96 42.65
CA LEU A 11 -15.35 -7.62 42.66
C LEU A 11 -15.19 -8.60 41.49
N LEU A 12 -16.24 -9.36 41.17
CA LEU A 12 -16.23 -10.32 40.06
C LEU A 12 -16.13 -9.60 38.70
N LEU A 13 -16.76 -8.43 38.56
CA LEU A 13 -16.62 -7.56 37.38
C LEU A 13 -15.21 -6.98 37.25
N CYS A 14 -14.65 -6.42 38.33
CA CYS A 14 -13.28 -5.90 38.33
C CYS A 14 -12.24 -6.98 38.06
N PHE A 15 -12.46 -8.20 38.58
CA PHE A 15 -11.57 -9.34 38.34
C PHE A 15 -11.62 -9.80 36.88
N ASN A 16 -12.80 -9.77 36.25
CA ASN A 16 -12.90 -10.01 34.80
C ASN A 16 -12.16 -8.94 33.99
N PHE A 17 -12.26 -7.65 34.34
CA PHE A 17 -11.51 -6.59 33.64
C PHE A 17 -9.99 -6.62 33.91
N ALA A 18 -9.55 -7.13 35.06
CA ALA A 18 -8.13 -7.25 35.38
C ALA A 18 -7.43 -8.44 34.69
N ILE A 19 -8.20 -9.48 34.32
CA ILE A 19 -7.66 -10.73 33.75
C ILE A 19 -7.99 -10.88 32.28
N ALA A 20 -9.13 -10.36 31.82
CA ALA A 20 -9.41 -10.27 30.40
C ALA A 20 -8.44 -9.25 29.81
N LYS A 21 -7.48 -9.74 29.02
CA LYS A 21 -6.76 -8.88 28.08
C LYS A 21 -7.83 -8.10 27.30
N PRO A 22 -7.69 -6.77 27.12
CA PRO A 22 -8.59 -6.07 26.23
C PRO A 22 -8.60 -6.84 24.90
N ALA A 23 -9.78 -7.05 24.33
CA ALA A 23 -9.92 -7.57 22.97
C ALA A 23 -9.43 -6.49 21.99
N LEU A 24 -8.14 -6.17 22.08
CA LEU A 24 -7.40 -5.50 21.04
C LEU A 24 -7.24 -6.57 19.98
N ALA A 25 -7.74 -6.30 18.77
CA ALA A 25 -7.45 -7.12 17.61
C ALA A 25 -5.95 -7.44 17.62
N ASP A 26 -5.60 -8.71 17.40
CA ASP A 26 -4.20 -9.11 17.28
C ASP A 26 -3.57 -8.23 16.20
N ARG A 27 -2.43 -7.61 16.53
CA ARG A 27 -1.73 -6.77 15.57
C ARG A 27 -1.31 -7.64 14.38
N PRO A 28 -1.37 -7.12 13.15
CA PRO A 28 -0.97 -7.87 11.96
C PRO A 28 0.46 -8.37 12.09
N ASN A 29 0.74 -9.56 11.56
CA ASN A 29 2.11 -10.09 11.58
C ASN A 29 2.95 -9.43 10.48
N PHE A 30 3.36 -8.19 10.71
CA PHE A 30 4.14 -7.41 9.76
C PHE A 30 5.64 -7.79 9.70
N GLN A 31 6.13 -8.60 10.63
CA GLN A 31 7.58 -8.87 10.73
C GLN A 31 8.11 -9.68 9.54
N ASP A 32 7.26 -10.53 8.96
CA ASP A 32 7.56 -11.33 7.79
C ASP A 32 7.28 -10.59 6.46
N ASN A 33 6.78 -9.35 6.53
CA ASN A 33 6.48 -8.55 5.35
C ASN A 33 7.80 -8.11 4.65
N PRO A 34 7.99 -8.43 3.36
CA PRO A 34 9.22 -8.09 2.64
C PRO A 34 9.45 -6.57 2.54
N ASP A 35 8.40 -5.75 2.44
CA ASP A 35 8.52 -4.30 2.41
C ASP A 35 8.94 -3.75 3.77
N TYR A 36 8.42 -4.30 4.86
CA TYR A 36 8.83 -3.93 6.22
C TYR A 36 10.33 -4.21 6.46
N ILE A 37 10.78 -5.40 6.04
CA ILE A 37 12.19 -5.80 6.15
C ILE A 37 13.07 -4.85 5.34
N GLU A 38 12.70 -4.55 4.09
CA GLU A 38 13.46 -3.65 3.23
C GLU A 38 13.50 -2.21 3.75
N ILE A 39 12.36 -1.66 4.16
CA ILE A 39 12.26 -0.30 4.72
C ILE A 39 13.14 -0.18 5.96
N THR A 40 13.07 -1.15 6.87
CA THR A 40 13.88 -1.16 8.09
C THR A 40 15.37 -1.22 7.77
N ASN A 41 15.78 -2.10 6.86
CA ASN A 41 17.17 -2.19 6.40
C ASN A 41 17.67 -0.89 5.75
N ASN A 42 16.83 -0.21 4.96
CA ASN A 42 17.16 1.05 4.33
C ASN A 42 17.32 2.20 5.35
N ILE A 43 16.44 2.27 6.36
CA ILE A 43 16.57 3.22 7.47
C ILE A 43 17.91 3.01 8.19
N ASP A 44 18.22 1.77 8.55
CA ASP A 44 19.45 1.42 9.26
C ASP A 44 20.70 1.77 8.44
N LYS A 45 20.68 1.49 7.14
CA LYS A 45 21.77 1.83 6.21
C LYS A 45 22.01 3.34 6.16
N LEU A 46 20.94 4.14 6.03
CA LEU A 46 21.04 5.60 5.96
C LEU A 46 21.51 6.20 7.28
N LEU A 47 21.02 5.70 8.42
CA LEU A 47 21.45 6.12 9.74
C LEU A 47 22.93 5.80 9.99
N LYS A 48 23.38 4.58 9.64
CA LYS A 48 24.80 4.19 9.74
C LYS A 48 25.68 5.05 8.85
N ALA A 49 25.29 5.32 7.61
CA ALA A 49 26.05 6.17 6.69
C ALA A 49 26.20 7.61 7.23
N LYS A 50 25.13 8.14 7.85
CA LYS A 50 25.15 9.46 8.51
C LYS A 50 26.05 9.48 9.74
N GLN A 51 25.97 8.46 10.60
CA GLN A 51 26.82 8.35 11.79
C GLN A 51 28.30 8.22 11.44
N ASN A 52 28.61 7.42 10.42
CA ASN A 52 29.98 7.15 9.99
C ASN A 52 30.55 8.22 9.05
N LYS A 53 29.78 9.27 8.72
CA LYS A 53 30.15 10.31 7.74
C LYS A 53 30.60 9.75 6.39
N THR A 54 30.00 8.64 5.96
CA THR A 54 30.30 7.97 4.67
C THR A 54 29.29 8.33 3.59
N LEU A 55 28.58 9.45 3.74
CA LEU A 55 27.72 9.95 2.68
C LEU A 55 28.61 10.39 1.50
N PRO A 56 28.30 9.98 0.25
CA PRO A 56 29.07 10.42 -0.92
C PRO A 56 29.14 11.95 -1.00
N GLU A 57 30.24 12.47 -1.55
CA GLU A 57 30.37 13.90 -1.81
C GLU A 57 29.21 14.41 -2.68
N GLY A 58 28.62 15.55 -2.29
CA GLY A 58 27.46 16.13 -2.96
C GLY A 58 26.10 15.65 -2.46
N VAL A 59 26.02 14.62 -1.61
CA VAL A 59 24.76 14.19 -0.99
C VAL A 59 24.39 15.13 0.16
N ASN A 60 23.24 15.78 0.05
CA ASN A 60 22.76 16.72 1.05
C ASN A 60 22.20 15.99 2.28
N ALA A 61 22.69 16.35 3.47
CA ALA A 61 22.20 15.80 4.73
C ALA A 61 20.69 16.01 4.93
N ASN A 62 20.12 17.11 4.39
CA ASN A 62 18.69 17.37 4.47
C ASN A 62 17.88 16.40 3.61
N GLU A 63 18.33 16.06 2.40
CA GLU A 63 17.67 15.07 1.53
C GLU A 63 17.68 13.68 2.18
N VAL A 64 18.80 13.31 2.82
CA VAL A 64 18.89 12.06 3.58
C VAL A 64 17.91 12.05 4.75
N ASN A 65 17.79 13.15 5.48
CA ASN A 65 16.82 13.25 6.60
C ASN A 65 15.37 13.14 6.09
N GLN A 66 15.05 13.78 4.97
CA GLN A 66 13.72 13.67 4.35
C GLN A 66 13.44 12.23 3.94
N LYS A 67 14.43 11.52 3.35
CA LYS A 67 14.26 10.12 2.98
C LYS A 67 14.06 9.22 4.18
N ILE A 68 14.80 9.43 5.27
CA ILE A 68 14.62 8.70 6.52
C ILE A 68 13.22 8.94 7.08
N ALA A 69 12.76 10.20 7.12
CA ALA A 69 11.42 10.53 7.61
C ALA A 69 10.32 9.86 6.78
N GLN A 70 10.46 9.85 5.45
CA GLN A 70 9.55 9.14 4.55
C GLN A 70 9.51 7.63 4.85
N LEU A 71 10.68 6.99 4.97
CA LEU A 71 10.76 5.56 5.28
C LEU A 71 10.19 5.23 6.67
N GLN A 72 10.42 6.08 7.67
CA GLN A 72 9.85 5.93 9.00
C GLN A 72 8.32 6.04 8.97
N TYR A 73 7.78 6.94 8.17
CA TYR A 73 6.34 7.05 7.97
C TYR A 73 5.77 5.78 7.30
N GLN A 74 6.43 5.25 6.27
CA GLN A 74 6.02 3.99 5.64
C GLN A 74 6.09 2.80 6.62
N LYS A 75 7.16 2.73 7.43
CA LYS A 75 7.30 1.73 8.49
C LYS A 75 6.16 1.81 9.49
N TYR A 76 5.83 3.01 9.95
CA TYR A 76 4.72 3.24 10.88
C TYR A 76 3.38 2.77 10.31
N ILE A 77 3.12 3.03 9.03
CA ILE A 77 1.91 2.55 8.36
C ILE A 77 1.86 1.02 8.40
N ILE A 78 2.92 0.32 7.99
CA ILE A 78 2.91 -1.15 7.98
C ILE A 78 2.74 -1.73 9.39
N GLU A 79 3.31 -1.09 10.42
CA GLU A 79 3.21 -1.55 11.81
C GLU A 79 1.82 -1.37 12.45
N ASN A 80 1.00 -0.47 11.90
CA ASN A 80 -0.27 -0.05 12.52
C ASN A 80 -1.48 -0.11 11.58
N GLY A 81 -1.29 -0.40 10.30
CA GLY A 81 -2.34 -0.56 9.30
C GLY A 81 -2.92 -1.98 9.29
N GLU A 82 -3.85 -2.24 8.39
CA GLU A 82 -4.41 -3.57 8.15
C GLU A 82 -3.42 -4.47 7.37
N GLU A 83 -3.68 -5.78 7.30
CA GLU A 83 -2.85 -6.68 6.48
C GLU A 83 -3.08 -6.48 4.98
N SER A 84 -4.33 -6.17 4.61
CA SER A 84 -4.74 -5.92 3.24
C SER A 84 -4.55 -4.45 2.85
N THR A 85 -4.57 -4.23 1.54
CA THR A 85 -4.40 -2.92 0.91
C THR A 85 -5.53 -2.72 -0.05
N GLU A 86 -6.17 -1.56 0.01
CA GLU A 86 -7.26 -1.21 -0.90
C GLU A 86 -6.75 -0.26 -1.99
N CYS A 87 -7.33 -0.36 -3.18
CA CYS A 87 -7.19 0.65 -4.22
C CYS A 87 -8.54 1.30 -4.52
N ARG A 88 -8.54 2.63 -4.61
CA ARG A 88 -9.70 3.45 -4.98
C ARG A 88 -9.44 4.19 -6.27
N ASN A 89 -10.38 4.10 -7.19
CA ASN A 89 -10.35 4.83 -8.44
C ASN A 89 -11.28 6.06 -8.40
N GLU A 90 -10.70 7.24 -8.63
CA GLU A 90 -11.41 8.51 -8.85
C GLU A 90 -10.85 9.23 -10.09
N THR A 91 -10.48 8.48 -11.11
CA THR A 91 -9.84 9.02 -12.33
C THR A 91 -10.82 9.43 -13.42
N GLY A 92 -12.11 9.10 -13.28
CA GLY A 92 -13.12 9.27 -14.34
C GLY A 92 -13.02 8.24 -15.47
N LYS A 93 -12.12 7.25 -15.34
CA LYS A 93 -11.86 6.16 -16.31
C LYS A 93 -11.62 4.85 -15.56
N SER A 94 -11.57 3.72 -16.25
CA SER A 94 -11.09 2.47 -15.63
C SER A 94 -9.62 2.58 -15.25
N LEU A 95 -9.28 2.10 -14.06
CA LEU A 95 -7.92 1.97 -13.56
C LEU A 95 -7.53 0.50 -13.57
N ALA A 96 -6.34 0.17 -14.07
CA ALA A 96 -5.81 -1.17 -13.93
C ALA A 96 -5.05 -1.28 -12.60
N VAL A 97 -5.35 -2.31 -11.81
CA VAL A 97 -4.77 -2.57 -10.49
C VAL A 97 -4.16 -3.96 -10.46
N TYR A 98 -3.10 -4.12 -9.67
CA TYR A 98 -2.44 -5.39 -9.43
C TYR A 98 -3.03 -6.06 -8.19
N GLY A 99 -3.20 -7.38 -8.26
CA GLY A 99 -3.41 -8.19 -7.08
C GLY A 99 -3.19 -9.67 -7.35
N SER A 100 -3.47 -10.48 -6.33
CA SER A 100 -3.19 -11.91 -6.37
C SER A 100 -3.81 -12.60 -7.58
N LYS A 101 -2.99 -13.35 -8.31
CA LYS A 101 -3.45 -14.12 -9.47
C LYS A 101 -4.47 -15.19 -9.08
N ALA A 102 -5.36 -15.51 -10.02
CA ALA A 102 -6.30 -16.62 -9.84
C ALA A 102 -5.54 -17.93 -9.56
N LYS A 103 -6.07 -18.78 -8.66
CA LYS A 103 -5.43 -20.06 -8.25
C LYS A 103 -5.07 -20.99 -9.40
N LYS A 104 -5.75 -20.87 -10.54
CA LYS A 104 -5.56 -21.68 -11.76
C LYS A 104 -4.90 -20.90 -12.90
N SER A 105 -4.30 -19.74 -12.62
CA SER A 105 -3.59 -18.95 -13.62
C SER A 105 -2.29 -19.63 -14.01
N ASP A 106 -2.08 -19.80 -15.31
CA ASP A 106 -0.82 -20.29 -15.88
C ASP A 106 0.25 -19.18 -15.99
N SER A 107 -0.06 -17.96 -15.53
CA SER A 107 0.88 -16.84 -15.56
C SER A 107 2.10 -17.08 -14.67
N THR A 108 3.27 -16.82 -15.23
CA THR A 108 4.57 -16.87 -14.54
C THR A 108 4.84 -15.63 -13.70
N TYR A 109 4.05 -14.56 -13.87
CA TYR A 109 4.15 -13.36 -13.04
C TYR A 109 3.63 -13.62 -11.62
N ASP A 110 4.10 -12.80 -10.68
CA ASP A 110 3.75 -12.92 -9.26
C ASP A 110 2.27 -12.54 -9.03
N ASN A 111 1.77 -11.61 -9.84
CA ASN A 111 0.42 -11.08 -9.74
C ASN A 111 -0.29 -10.99 -11.09
N SER A 112 -1.48 -10.42 -11.09
CA SER A 112 -2.30 -10.23 -12.29
C SER A 112 -2.95 -8.85 -12.29
N LEU A 113 -3.26 -8.37 -13.50
CA LEU A 113 -3.96 -7.11 -13.72
C LEU A 113 -5.47 -7.30 -13.69
N TYR A 114 -6.15 -6.35 -13.05
CA TYR A 114 -7.60 -6.29 -12.91
C TYR A 114 -8.10 -4.87 -13.21
N LEU A 115 -9.31 -4.74 -13.76
CA LEU A 115 -9.96 -3.44 -13.97
C LEU A 115 -10.75 -3.04 -12.73
N LEU A 116 -10.44 -1.86 -12.22
CA LEU A 116 -11.21 -1.15 -11.21
C LEU A 116 -11.97 -0.01 -11.90
N PRO A 117 -13.32 -0.09 -12.04
CA PRO A 117 -14.11 0.99 -12.63
C PRO A 117 -14.00 2.30 -11.85
N ASP A 118 -14.34 3.42 -12.50
CA ASP A 118 -14.36 4.72 -11.83
C ASP A 118 -15.33 4.73 -10.64
N GLY A 119 -14.94 5.42 -9.58
CA GLY A 119 -15.70 5.54 -8.34
C GLY A 119 -15.63 4.33 -7.42
N GLN A 120 -15.03 3.21 -7.86
CA GLN A 120 -15.02 1.95 -7.11
C GLN A 120 -13.77 1.80 -6.22
N THR A 121 -13.94 1.01 -5.17
CA THR A 121 -12.85 0.55 -4.29
C THR A 121 -12.74 -0.96 -4.41
N THR A 122 -11.52 -1.50 -4.35
CA THR A 122 -11.33 -2.95 -4.20
C THR A 122 -11.90 -3.44 -2.87
N ASP A 123 -12.37 -4.68 -2.86
CA ASP A 123 -12.79 -5.43 -1.66
C ASP A 123 -11.66 -5.46 -0.61
N ASP A 124 -12.00 -5.34 0.69
CA ASP A 124 -11.04 -5.25 1.79
C ASP A 124 -10.41 -6.60 2.18
N ASP A 125 -11.03 -7.72 1.80
CA ASP A 125 -10.45 -9.06 1.86
C ASP A 125 -9.56 -9.37 0.63
N TRP A 126 -9.50 -8.46 -0.35
CA TRP A 126 -8.67 -8.58 -1.54
C TRP A 126 -7.49 -7.60 -1.55
N ASN A 127 -6.27 -8.12 -1.42
CA ASN A 127 -5.08 -7.28 -1.35
C ASN A 127 -4.71 -6.65 -2.70
N CYS A 128 -4.93 -5.35 -2.85
CA CYS A 128 -4.42 -4.54 -3.95
C CYS A 128 -2.91 -4.30 -3.78
N GLU A 129 -2.10 -4.91 -4.64
CA GLU A 129 -0.65 -4.80 -4.57
C GLU A 129 -0.11 -3.49 -5.20
N GLY A 130 -0.92 -2.83 -6.04
CA GLY A 130 -0.51 -1.61 -6.71
C GLY A 130 -1.41 -1.22 -7.87
N VAL A 131 -0.99 -0.21 -8.62
CA VAL A 131 -1.70 0.27 -9.81
C VAL A 131 -0.79 0.23 -11.03
N TYR A 132 -1.35 -0.11 -12.18
CA TYR A 132 -0.70 0.03 -13.47
C TYR A 132 -0.99 1.40 -14.05
N LEU A 133 0.05 2.06 -14.54
CA LEU A 133 -0.06 3.35 -15.21
C LEU A 133 0.42 3.22 -16.66
N PRO A 134 -0.46 3.43 -17.65
CA PRO A 134 -0.09 3.58 -19.04
C PRO A 134 0.93 4.70 -19.27
N ASN A 135 1.67 4.68 -20.38
CA ASN A 135 2.59 5.76 -20.73
C ASN A 135 1.90 7.05 -21.20
N ASP A 136 0.63 6.99 -21.60
CA ASP A 136 -0.13 8.10 -22.15
C ASP A 136 -0.92 8.89 -21.08
N VAL A 137 -0.83 8.51 -19.80
CA VAL A 137 -1.41 9.27 -18.69
C VAL A 137 -0.39 10.24 -18.06
N LYS A 138 -0.88 11.36 -17.54
CA LYS A 138 -0.04 12.32 -16.79
C LYS A 138 -0.25 12.12 -15.30
N VAL A 139 0.84 12.10 -14.54
CA VAL A 139 0.81 11.84 -13.10
C VAL A 139 1.62 12.90 -12.38
N ALA A 140 1.07 13.47 -11.32
CA ALA A 140 1.76 14.49 -10.53
C ALA A 140 3.01 13.89 -9.89
N GLY A 141 4.17 14.51 -10.14
CA GLY A 141 5.45 14.09 -9.55
C GLY A 141 6.08 12.85 -10.19
N LEU A 142 5.52 12.32 -11.28
CA LEU A 142 6.06 11.16 -11.99
C LEU A 142 6.05 11.41 -13.50
N ASP A 143 7.24 11.41 -14.10
CA ASP A 143 7.41 11.52 -15.55
C ASP A 143 7.42 10.13 -16.20
N LEU A 144 6.35 9.82 -16.93
CA LEU A 144 6.15 8.51 -17.55
C LEU A 144 6.69 8.51 -18.98
N ASN A 145 7.89 7.97 -19.14
CA ASN A 145 8.48 7.69 -20.45
C ASN A 145 8.15 6.27 -20.97
N SER A 146 7.51 5.45 -20.13
CA SER A 146 7.04 4.09 -20.39
C SER A 146 5.91 3.76 -19.43
N ALA A 147 5.15 2.69 -19.71
CA ALA A 147 4.21 2.16 -18.73
C ALA A 147 4.98 1.71 -17.46
N VAL A 148 4.31 1.82 -16.31
CA VAL A 148 4.91 1.48 -15.01
C VAL A 148 3.90 0.79 -14.10
N ALA A 149 4.43 -0.01 -13.17
CA ALA A 149 3.70 -0.46 -12.00
C ALA A 149 4.05 0.42 -10.80
N VAL A 150 3.04 0.93 -10.12
CA VAL A 150 3.18 1.68 -8.87
C VAL A 150 2.75 0.79 -7.72
N LYS A 151 3.70 0.39 -6.88
CA LYS A 151 3.43 -0.49 -5.74
C LYS A 151 2.71 0.27 -4.64
N ALA A 152 1.59 -0.29 -4.17
CA ALA A 152 0.89 0.21 -3.00
C ALA A 152 1.62 -0.20 -1.73
N LEU A 153 1.45 0.58 -0.66
CA LEU A 153 2.03 0.27 0.64
C LEU A 153 1.03 -0.58 1.42
N ASN A 154 1.48 -1.70 2.00
CA ASN A 154 0.61 -2.57 2.79
C ASN A 154 -0.08 -1.81 3.92
N GLY A 155 -1.36 -2.14 4.16
CA GLY A 155 -2.18 -1.50 5.19
C GLY A 155 -2.67 -0.11 4.83
N THR A 156 -2.71 0.24 3.54
CA THR A 156 -3.21 1.54 3.06
C THR A 156 -4.39 1.42 2.12
N LYS A 157 -5.10 2.54 1.97
CA LYS A 157 -6.04 2.78 0.88
C LYS A 157 -5.40 3.72 -0.13
N LEU A 158 -4.88 3.18 -1.22
CA LEU A 158 -4.27 3.97 -2.30
C LEU A 158 -5.38 4.56 -3.18
N VAL A 159 -5.52 5.88 -3.18
CA VAL A 159 -6.50 6.60 -4.00
C VAL A 159 -5.78 7.21 -5.19
N VAL A 160 -6.24 6.88 -6.40
CA VAL A 160 -5.80 7.52 -7.64
C VAL A 160 -6.91 8.44 -8.14
N LYS A 161 -6.65 9.74 -8.13
CA LYS A 161 -7.62 10.76 -8.47
C LYS A 161 -7.16 11.59 -9.66
N ALA A 162 -8.04 11.82 -10.63
CA ALA A 162 -7.78 12.81 -11.67
C ALA A 162 -8.13 14.21 -11.16
N ASN A 163 -7.21 15.16 -11.31
CA ASN A 163 -7.54 16.56 -11.10
C ASN A 163 -8.58 16.99 -12.15
N PRO A 164 -9.73 17.57 -11.75
CA PRO A 164 -10.84 17.84 -12.67
C PRO A 164 -10.51 18.89 -13.73
N ASP A 165 -9.58 19.80 -13.44
CA ASP A 165 -9.22 20.91 -14.33
C ASP A 165 -8.16 20.50 -15.37
N THR A 166 -7.27 19.58 -15.00
CA THR A 166 -6.06 19.24 -15.79
C THR A 166 -6.04 17.81 -16.29
N GLY A 167 -6.85 16.92 -15.72
CA GLY A 167 -6.83 15.48 -15.97
C GLY A 167 -5.58 14.75 -15.45
N VAL A 168 -4.68 15.45 -14.73
CA VAL A 168 -3.46 14.85 -14.16
C VAL A 168 -3.83 13.97 -12.97
N TYR A 169 -3.35 12.73 -12.96
CA TYR A 169 -3.57 11.80 -11.86
C TYR A 169 -2.72 12.18 -10.64
N GLN A 170 -3.30 12.02 -9.46
CA GLN A 170 -2.70 12.32 -8.17
C GLN A 170 -2.94 11.16 -7.22
N PHE A 171 -1.91 10.80 -6.48
CA PHE A 171 -2.00 9.84 -5.39
C PHE A 171 -2.24 10.56 -4.06
N ASN A 172 -3.09 10.00 -3.20
CA ASN A 172 -3.23 10.46 -1.82
C ASN A 172 -2.00 10.17 -0.95
N LEU A 173 -1.21 9.15 -1.34
CA LEU A 173 0.00 8.72 -0.66
C LEU A 173 1.17 8.68 -1.65
N PRO A 174 2.40 8.98 -1.23
CA PRO A 174 3.55 8.81 -2.09
C PRO A 174 3.72 7.33 -2.46
N PRO A 175 3.96 7.00 -3.74
CA PRO A 175 4.30 5.65 -4.17
C PRO A 175 5.36 4.99 -3.29
N ALA A 176 5.14 3.74 -2.89
CA ALA A 176 6.17 2.97 -2.17
C ALA A 176 7.36 2.71 -3.10
N LYS A 177 7.06 2.22 -4.31
CA LYS A 177 8.00 2.00 -5.41
C LYS A 177 7.30 2.18 -6.75
N VAL A 178 8.10 2.50 -7.77
CA VAL A 178 7.67 2.54 -9.16
C VAL A 178 8.60 1.61 -9.95
N PHE A 179 8.02 0.71 -10.71
CA PHE A 179 8.74 -0.29 -11.49
C PHE A 179 8.45 -0.12 -12.98
N LYS A 180 9.50 -0.23 -13.79
CA LYS A 180 9.41 -0.41 -15.24
C LYS A 180 9.42 -1.89 -15.60
N THR A 181 9.04 -2.20 -16.83
CA THR A 181 9.08 -3.56 -17.38
C THR A 181 10.45 -4.20 -17.14
N GLY A 182 10.45 -5.39 -16.51
CA GLY A 182 11.66 -6.17 -16.23
C GLY A 182 12.36 -5.85 -14.90
N GLU A 183 11.95 -4.83 -14.15
CA GLU A 183 12.52 -4.51 -12.82
C GLU A 183 11.94 -5.37 -11.68
N ILE A 184 10.76 -5.96 -11.92
CA ILE A 184 10.07 -6.89 -11.01
C ILE A 184 9.32 -7.94 -11.85
N ASN A 185 8.99 -9.09 -11.26
CA ASN A 185 8.22 -10.16 -11.92
C ASN A 185 6.70 -9.84 -11.97
N TRP A 186 6.36 -8.62 -12.40
CA TRP A 186 4.98 -8.19 -12.65
C TRP A 186 4.78 -7.97 -14.15
N ASP A 187 3.57 -8.23 -14.64
CA ASP A 187 3.22 -7.94 -16.02
C ASP A 187 3.03 -6.43 -16.19
N ILE A 188 3.93 -5.77 -16.94
CA ILE A 188 3.88 -4.33 -17.24
C ILE A 188 3.86 -4.17 -18.76
N PRO A 189 2.68 -4.38 -19.38
CA PRO A 189 2.55 -4.33 -20.83
C PRO A 189 2.59 -2.88 -21.32
N ASP A 190 2.96 -2.67 -22.58
CA ASP A 190 2.94 -1.35 -23.21
C ASP A 190 1.56 -1.11 -23.84
N LEU A 191 0.60 -0.72 -23.00
CA LEU A 191 -0.78 -0.43 -23.38
C LEU A 191 -1.11 1.05 -23.15
N SER A 192 -1.99 1.58 -23.99
CA SER A 192 -2.59 2.90 -23.78
C SER A 192 -3.75 2.82 -22.79
N GLN A 193 -4.09 3.93 -22.15
CA GLN A 193 -5.26 4.05 -21.27
C GLN A 193 -6.56 3.64 -21.99
N ALA A 194 -6.68 3.93 -23.29
CA ALA A 194 -7.86 3.56 -24.09
C ALA A 194 -7.95 2.06 -24.38
N SER A 195 -6.87 1.31 -24.21
CA SER A 195 -6.82 -0.14 -24.47
C SER A 195 -7.10 -1.00 -23.23
N LEU A 196 -7.16 -0.39 -22.04
CA LEU A 196 -7.36 -1.13 -20.79
C LEU A 196 -8.72 -1.82 -20.70
N ASP A 197 -9.79 -1.19 -21.20
CA ASP A 197 -11.18 -1.66 -21.04
C ASP A 197 -11.52 -2.98 -21.74
N ILE A 198 -10.57 -3.56 -22.49
CA ILE A 198 -10.84 -4.69 -23.40
C ILE A 198 -10.17 -5.98 -22.92
N GLN A 199 -9.22 -5.93 -21.98
CA GLN A 199 -8.28 -7.04 -21.77
C GLN A 199 -8.29 -7.71 -20.40
N TYR A 200 -8.81 -7.08 -19.34
CA TYR A 200 -8.63 -7.61 -17.97
C TYR A 200 -9.94 -7.90 -17.24
N PRO A 201 -9.97 -8.93 -16.37
CA PRO A 201 -11.11 -9.17 -15.49
C PRO A 201 -11.32 -8.00 -14.53
N LYS A 202 -12.55 -7.83 -14.03
CA LYS A 202 -12.82 -6.82 -12.99
C LYS A 202 -12.17 -7.23 -11.67
N ALA A 203 -11.64 -6.25 -10.94
CA ALA A 203 -11.23 -6.43 -9.57
C ALA A 203 -12.45 -6.78 -8.69
N PRO A 204 -12.30 -7.59 -7.63
CA PRO A 204 -13.29 -7.67 -6.56
C PRO A 204 -13.50 -6.27 -5.98
N ILE A 205 -14.75 -5.87 -5.80
CA ILE A 205 -15.14 -4.56 -5.28
C ILE A 205 -15.94 -4.74 -4.00
N ASP A 206 -15.75 -3.80 -3.07
CA ASP A 206 -16.59 -3.69 -1.87
C ASP A 206 -17.98 -3.13 -2.28
N ASP A 207 -19.06 -3.74 -1.80
CA ASP A 207 -20.46 -3.45 -2.18
C ASP A 207 -21.10 -2.32 -1.33
#